data_AF-A0A899FTD3-F1
#
_entry.id   AF-A0A899FTD3-F1
#
_cell.length_a   1.000
_cell.length_b   1.000
_cell.length_c   1.000
_cell.angle_alpha   90.00
_cell.angle_beta   90.00
_cell.angle_gamma   90.00
#
_symmetry.space_group_name_H-M   'P 1'
#
loop_
_entity.id
_entity.type
_entity.pdbx_description
1 polymer ?
#
loop_
_entity_poly.entity_id
_entity_poly.type
_entity_poly.pdbx_seq_one_letter_code
_entity_poly.pdbx_strand_id
1 'polypeptide(L)'
;MPINLRPLQIHILTSKLLQINYIKREPKWFRPIIEAPPNFNLLRKLSPQFLRIKKSLKPNLLRPQNIEYPEDQLRRRFFKDHPWELARPRNLIEYNGKNIEHYSWSQLHQKAKPLDGESVVQRQFWLMTYAKPKRTEENAYTEALSEFYVARAQEQILQIVSEDEAKMHGAKFDKSHIEISVMSEQNILKIWRKKATFQSYLQKKR
;
A
#
# COMPACT_ATOMS: atom_id res chain seq x y z
N MET A 1 -19.15 -25.41 -4.18
CA MET A 1 -18.49 -26.73 -4.22
C MET A 1 -18.76 -27.45 -2.92
N PRO A 2 -19.13 -28.74 -2.92
CA PRO A 2 -19.28 -29.51 -1.69
C PRO A 2 -17.94 -29.61 -0.95
N ILE A 3 -17.97 -29.51 0.38
CA ILE A 3 -16.76 -29.56 1.21
C ILE A 3 -16.27 -31.02 1.26
N ASN A 4 -15.09 -31.29 0.72
CA ASN A 4 -14.47 -32.63 0.79
C ASN A 4 -13.70 -32.79 2.11
N LEU A 5 -14.22 -33.61 3.03
CA LEU A 5 -13.61 -33.85 4.35
C LEU A 5 -12.47 -34.88 4.33
N ARG A 6 -12.31 -35.64 3.24
CA ARG A 6 -11.32 -36.72 3.13
C ARG A 6 -9.88 -36.27 3.44
N PRO A 7 -9.40 -35.08 3.01
CA PRO A 7 -8.05 -34.62 3.32
C PRO A 7 -7.79 -34.37 4.82
N LEU A 8 -8.82 -33.97 5.59
CA LEU A 8 -8.70 -33.75 7.04
C LEU A 8 -8.67 -35.07 7.81
N GLN A 9 -9.26 -36.13 7.25
CA GLN A 9 -9.42 -37.44 7.90
C GLN A 9 -8.38 -38.48 7.48
N ILE A 10 -7.30 -38.07 6.80
CA ILE A 10 -6.27 -39.01 6.30
C ILE A 10 -5.65 -39.81 7.45
N HIS A 11 -5.40 -39.19 8.62
CA HIS A 11 -4.88 -39.88 9.81
C HIS A 11 -5.86 -40.95 10.35
N ILE A 12 -7.17 -40.71 10.28
CA ILE A 12 -8.20 -41.70 10.66
C ILE A 12 -8.19 -42.87 9.67
N LEU A 13 -8.15 -42.58 8.37
CA LEU A 13 -8.13 -43.61 7.32
C LEU A 13 -6.87 -44.47 7.39
N THR A 14 -5.71 -43.85 7.58
CA THR A 14 -4.44 -44.58 7.70
C THR A 14 -4.34 -45.39 8.98
N SER A 15 -4.88 -44.89 10.10
CA SER A 15 -5.01 -45.67 11.33
C SER A 15 -5.82 -46.96 11.08
N LYS A 16 -6.96 -46.85 10.39
CA LYS A 16 -7.77 -48.02 9.99
C LYS A 16 -7.03 -48.97 9.05
N LEU A 17 -6.30 -48.46 8.07
CA LEU A 17 -5.53 -49.28 7.12
C LEU A 17 -4.34 -50.01 7.78
N LEU A 18 -3.74 -49.41 8.82
CA LEU A 18 -2.71 -50.05 9.65
C LEU A 18 -3.32 -51.15 10.53
N GLN A 19 -4.49 -50.90 11.15
CA GLN A 19 -5.20 -51.91 11.95
C GLN A 19 -5.59 -53.17 11.14
N ILE A 20 -6.03 -52.98 9.89
CA ILE A 20 -6.39 -54.08 8.97
C ILE A 20 -5.13 -54.75 8.37
N ASN A 21 -3.92 -54.27 8.71
CA ASN A 21 -2.64 -54.69 8.12
C ASN A 21 -2.58 -54.54 6.58
N TYR A 22 -3.41 -53.66 6.00
CA TYR A 22 -3.35 -53.33 4.57
C TYR A 22 -2.07 -52.55 4.25
N ILE A 23 -1.73 -51.60 5.13
CA ILE A 23 -0.44 -50.92 5.13
C ILE A 23 0.44 -51.62 6.18
N LYS A 24 1.59 -52.16 5.75
CA LYS A 24 2.50 -52.91 6.65
C LYS A 24 3.44 -52.02 7.46
N ARG A 25 3.73 -50.81 6.98
CA ARG A 25 4.65 -49.87 7.60
C ARG A 25 3.95 -48.55 7.82
N GLU A 26 4.02 -48.07 9.06
CA GLU A 26 3.48 -46.77 9.42
C GLU A 26 4.15 -45.66 8.59
N PRO A 27 3.38 -44.78 7.93
CA PRO A 27 3.94 -43.64 7.22
C PRO A 27 4.66 -42.69 8.19
N LYS A 28 5.83 -42.17 7.79
CA LYS A 28 6.64 -41.29 8.64
C LYS A 28 5.91 -40.01 9.12
N TRP A 29 4.93 -39.54 8.35
CA TRP A 29 4.13 -38.35 8.67
C TRP A 29 3.01 -38.64 9.69
N PHE A 30 2.68 -39.89 9.99
CA PHE A 30 1.52 -40.27 10.80
C PHE A 30 1.65 -39.86 12.27
N ARG A 31 2.80 -40.13 12.93
CA ARG A 31 3.05 -39.71 14.32
C ARG A 31 2.93 -38.18 14.52
N PRO A 32 3.61 -37.32 13.71
CA PRO A 32 3.45 -35.87 13.85
C PRO A 32 2.02 -35.36 13.72
N ILE A 33 1.20 -35.98 12.85
CA ILE A 33 -0.21 -35.56 12.66
C ILE A 33 -1.09 -35.99 13.84
N ILE A 34 -0.79 -37.10 14.51
CA ILE A 34 -1.51 -37.49 15.73
C ILE A 34 -1.16 -36.55 16.88
N GLU A 35 0.11 -36.13 16.96
CA GLU A 35 0.59 -35.20 17.98
C GLU A 35 0.02 -33.79 17.79
N ALA A 36 -0.04 -33.32 16.54
CA ALA A 36 -0.64 -32.05 16.16
C ALA A 36 -1.80 -32.26 15.15
N PRO A 37 -3.02 -32.59 15.62
CA PRO A 37 -4.14 -32.88 14.73
C PRO A 37 -4.55 -31.64 13.93
N PRO A 38 -5.00 -31.81 12.67
CA PRO A 38 -5.48 -30.70 11.86
C PRO A 38 -6.75 -30.09 12.46
N ASN A 39 -6.99 -28.80 12.21
CA ASN A 39 -8.18 -28.13 12.71
C ASN A 39 -9.44 -28.60 11.96
N PHE A 40 -10.40 -29.21 12.66
CA PHE A 40 -11.66 -29.71 12.09
C PHE A 40 -12.79 -28.67 12.08
N ASN A 41 -12.56 -27.48 12.65
CA ASN A 41 -13.63 -26.52 12.86
C ASN A 41 -13.94 -25.75 11.57
N LEU A 42 -14.85 -26.31 10.77
CA LEU A 42 -15.40 -25.69 9.56
C LEU A 42 -16.60 -24.78 9.85
N LEU A 43 -16.93 -24.59 11.13
CA LEU A 43 -18.02 -23.72 11.52
C LEU A 43 -17.64 -22.28 11.26
N ARG A 44 -18.58 -21.53 10.70
CA ARG A 44 -18.43 -20.10 10.47
C ARG A 44 -18.40 -19.38 11.81
N LYS A 45 -17.24 -18.83 12.18
CA LYS A 45 -17.08 -18.03 13.40
C LYS A 45 -17.66 -16.63 13.21
N LEU A 46 -18.01 -16.01 14.33
CA LEU A 46 -18.34 -14.58 14.36
C LEU A 46 -17.09 -13.77 14.00
N SER A 47 -17.23 -12.84 13.05
CA SER A 47 -16.15 -11.94 12.67
C SER A 47 -15.98 -10.80 13.70
N PRO A 48 -14.75 -10.26 13.87
CA PRO A 48 -14.54 -9.08 14.70
C PRO A 48 -15.40 -7.91 14.21
N GLN A 49 -15.96 -7.15 15.15
CA GLN A 49 -16.82 -6.01 14.87
C GLN A 49 -16.03 -4.73 15.11
N PHE A 50 -15.74 -3.99 14.03
CA PHE A 50 -15.00 -2.72 14.09
C PHE A 50 -15.95 -1.52 14.24
N LEU A 51 -17.17 -1.64 13.70
CA LEU A 51 -18.21 -0.62 13.78
C LEU A 51 -19.33 -1.09 14.72
N ARG A 52 -19.85 -0.17 15.53
CA ARG A 52 -21.06 -0.43 16.32
C ARG A 52 -22.23 -0.65 15.36
N ILE A 53 -22.71 -1.89 15.29
CA ILE A 53 -23.88 -2.26 14.49
C ILE A 53 -25.09 -1.54 15.08
N LYS A 54 -25.57 -0.50 14.42
CA LYS A 54 -26.86 0.12 14.75
C LYS A 54 -27.96 -0.91 14.43
N LYS A 55 -28.78 -1.21 15.44
CA LYS A 55 -29.88 -2.21 15.48
C LYS A 55 -30.34 -2.67 14.10
N SER A 56 -29.74 -3.76 13.60
CA SER A 56 -30.17 -4.45 12.38
C SER A 56 -30.86 -5.75 12.79
N LEU A 57 -32.09 -5.95 12.31
CA LEU A 57 -32.92 -7.11 12.63
C LEU A 57 -32.54 -8.41 11.89
N LYS A 58 -31.54 -8.46 10.98
CA LYS A 58 -31.15 -9.70 10.22
C LYS A 58 -29.66 -9.72 9.72
N PRO A 59 -29.25 -10.71 8.89
CA PRO A 59 -28.54 -11.95 9.19
C PRO A 59 -27.04 -11.90 8.81
N ASN A 60 -26.42 -10.71 8.82
CA ASN A 60 -25.05 -10.51 8.33
C ASN A 60 -23.98 -10.57 9.42
N LEU A 61 -24.30 -11.11 10.60
CA LEU A 61 -23.38 -11.20 11.73
C LEU A 61 -22.12 -12.03 11.43
N LEU A 62 -22.21 -12.96 10.48
CA LEU A 62 -21.11 -13.84 10.07
C LEU A 62 -20.29 -13.30 8.88
N ARG A 63 -20.63 -12.11 8.37
CA ARG A 63 -19.87 -11.45 7.30
C ARG A 63 -18.86 -10.49 7.94
N PRO A 64 -17.59 -10.51 7.51
CA PRO A 64 -16.60 -9.55 7.98
C PRO A 64 -17.07 -8.12 7.66
N GLN A 65 -16.86 -7.21 8.60
CA GLN A 65 -17.17 -5.79 8.41
C GLN A 65 -16.06 -5.11 7.63
N ASN A 66 -16.40 -4.01 6.95
CA ASN A 66 -15.41 -3.12 6.35
C ASN A 66 -14.60 -2.44 7.47
N ILE A 67 -13.29 -2.34 7.26
CA ILE A 67 -12.38 -1.63 8.16
C ILE A 67 -12.31 -0.18 7.68
N GLU A 68 -12.77 0.74 8.51
CA GLU A 68 -12.77 2.18 8.23
C GLU A 68 -12.02 2.90 9.34
N TYR A 69 -11.11 3.77 8.95
CA TYR A 69 -10.31 4.58 9.86
C TYR A 69 -10.66 6.07 9.72
N PRO A 70 -10.62 6.86 10.81
CA PRO A 70 -10.88 8.30 10.72
C PRO A 70 -9.89 9.01 9.78
N GLU A 71 -8.65 8.52 9.69
CA GLU A 71 -7.61 9.01 8.80
C GLU A 71 -7.96 8.87 7.31
N ASP A 72 -8.84 7.93 6.94
CA ASP A 72 -9.25 7.74 5.54
C ASP A 72 -9.99 8.96 4.98
N GLN A 73 -10.74 9.66 5.83
CA GLN A 73 -11.39 10.91 5.45
C GLN A 73 -10.36 12.02 5.20
N LEU A 74 -9.34 12.11 6.07
CA LEU A 74 -8.24 13.06 5.96
C LEU A 74 -7.40 12.81 4.71
N ARG A 75 -7.07 11.53 4.41
CA ARG A 75 -6.37 11.14 3.18
C ARG A 75 -7.13 11.57 1.94
N ARG A 76 -8.43 11.29 1.88
CA ARG A 76 -9.29 11.67 0.74
C ARG A 76 -9.29 13.17 0.52
N ARG A 77 -9.36 13.95 1.61
CA ARG A 77 -9.31 15.41 1.56
C ARG A 77 -7.95 15.89 1.03
N PHE A 78 -6.85 15.43 1.62
CA PHE A 78 -5.50 15.85 1.25
C PHE A 78 -5.18 15.58 -0.23
N PHE A 79 -5.41 14.36 -0.72
CA PHE A 79 -5.07 14.00 -2.10
C PHE A 79 -6.03 14.61 -3.15
N LYS A 80 -7.24 15.02 -2.72
CA LYS A 80 -8.14 15.79 -3.58
C LYS A 80 -7.59 17.21 -3.80
N ASP A 81 -7.08 17.83 -2.74
CA ASP A 81 -6.49 19.18 -2.81
C ASP A 81 -5.11 19.14 -3.50
N HIS A 82 -4.36 18.04 -3.35
CA HIS A 82 -2.99 17.87 -3.86
C HIS A 82 -2.86 16.69 -4.83
N PRO A 83 -3.47 16.75 -6.03
CA PRO A 83 -3.45 15.63 -6.97
C PRO A 83 -2.04 15.27 -7.43
N TRP A 84 -1.12 16.24 -7.51
CA TRP A 84 0.26 16.00 -7.94
C TRP A 84 1.13 15.29 -6.92
N GLU A 85 0.72 15.23 -5.64
CA GLU A 85 1.42 14.38 -4.67
C GLU A 85 1.22 12.88 -4.99
N LEU A 86 0.16 12.50 -5.72
CA LEU A 86 0.00 11.13 -6.22
C LEU A 86 1.01 10.76 -7.32
N ALA A 87 1.57 11.75 -8.01
CA ALA A 87 2.59 11.52 -9.03
C ALA A 87 3.97 11.19 -8.41
N ARG A 88 4.17 11.50 -7.11
CA ARG A 88 5.42 11.15 -6.43
C ARG A 88 5.45 9.65 -6.15
N PRO A 89 6.53 8.95 -6.55
CA PRO A 89 6.63 7.51 -6.36
C PRO A 89 6.73 7.18 -4.86
N ARG A 90 5.94 6.19 -4.42
CA ARG A 90 5.91 5.70 -3.04
C ARG A 90 6.23 4.21 -2.99
N ASN A 91 7.09 3.82 -2.07
CA ASN A 91 7.34 2.41 -1.76
C ASN A 91 6.27 1.89 -0.78
N LEU A 92 5.60 0.79 -1.16
CA LEU A 92 4.60 0.10 -0.34
C LEU A 92 5.15 -1.14 0.36
N ILE A 93 6.37 -1.56 0.01
CA ILE A 93 7.00 -2.74 0.59
C ILE A 93 7.47 -2.41 2.00
N GLU A 94 6.95 -3.15 2.98
CA GLU A 94 7.38 -3.08 4.37
C GLU A 94 8.53 -4.06 4.62
N TYR A 95 9.52 -3.65 5.42
CA TYR A 95 10.63 -4.52 5.81
C TYR A 95 10.26 -5.40 7.00
N ASN A 96 10.05 -4.80 8.18
CA ASN A 96 9.81 -5.52 9.44
C ASN A 96 8.39 -5.31 10.01
N GLY A 97 7.58 -4.44 9.40
CA GLY A 97 6.25 -4.05 9.90
C GLY A 97 6.25 -3.23 11.21
N LYS A 98 7.42 -2.96 11.81
CA LYS A 98 7.56 -2.26 13.10
C LYS A 98 7.88 -0.78 13.00
N ASN A 99 7.78 -0.20 11.81
CA ASN A 99 8.18 1.19 11.56
C ASN A 99 7.40 2.19 12.43
N ILE A 100 6.13 1.88 12.72
CA ILE A 100 5.21 2.73 13.50
C ILE A 100 5.70 2.97 14.92
N GLU A 101 6.41 2.00 15.53
CA GLU A 101 6.91 2.11 16.91
C GLU A 101 7.93 3.24 17.08
N HIS A 102 8.61 3.63 16.01
CA HIS A 102 9.66 4.65 16.02
C HIS A 102 9.19 6.03 15.56
N TYR A 103 7.94 6.16 15.14
CA TYR A 103 7.41 7.43 14.62
C TYR A 103 6.75 8.24 15.73
N SER A 104 7.23 9.47 15.92
CA SER A 104 6.69 10.44 16.86
C SER A 104 6.07 11.60 16.09
N TRP A 105 4.75 11.58 15.90
CA TRP A 105 3.99 12.59 15.14
C TRP A 105 3.86 13.97 15.83
N SER A 106 4.70 14.23 16.84
CA SER A 106 4.94 15.57 17.38
C SER A 106 5.63 16.50 16.38
N GLN A 107 6.31 15.94 15.38
CA GLN A 107 6.91 16.65 14.26
C GLN A 107 6.51 15.97 12.95
N LEU A 108 6.56 16.70 11.84
CA LEU A 108 6.20 16.14 10.54
C LEU A 108 7.30 15.20 9.99
N HIS A 109 8.57 15.58 10.17
CA HIS A 109 9.71 14.76 9.77
C HIS A 109 9.88 13.57 10.71
N GLN A 110 10.00 12.38 10.13
CA GLN A 110 10.24 11.15 10.87
C GLN A 110 11.53 10.50 10.40
N LYS A 111 12.25 9.87 11.32
CA LYS A 111 13.46 9.12 10.98
C LYS A 111 13.09 7.95 10.04
N ALA A 112 13.81 7.80 8.95
CA ALA A 112 13.62 6.74 7.95
C ALA A 112 12.29 6.74 7.17
N LYS A 113 11.39 7.70 7.37
CA LYS A 113 10.20 7.87 6.54
C LYS A 113 10.41 9.03 5.56
N PRO A 114 10.16 8.85 4.25
CA PRO A 114 10.16 9.98 3.32
C PRO A 114 8.98 10.92 3.61
N LEU A 115 9.18 12.18 3.24
CA LEU A 115 8.16 13.21 3.27
C LEU A 115 7.05 12.87 2.27
N ASP A 116 5.85 12.64 2.77
CA ASP A 116 4.68 12.18 1.99
C ASP A 116 3.37 12.78 2.54
N GLY A 117 2.28 12.67 1.78
CA GLY A 117 0.93 13.04 2.23
C GLY A 117 0.52 12.30 3.51
N GLU A 118 0.97 11.06 3.70
CA GLU A 118 0.69 10.31 4.94
C GLU A 118 1.30 11.00 6.18
N SER A 119 2.43 11.70 6.05
CA SER A 119 3.00 12.46 7.17
C SER A 119 2.08 13.60 7.60
N VAL A 120 1.44 14.26 6.64
CA VAL A 120 0.48 15.35 6.89
C VAL A 120 -0.74 14.82 7.61
N VAL A 121 -1.31 13.71 7.13
CA VAL A 121 -2.48 13.08 7.74
C VAL A 121 -2.22 12.65 9.17
N GLN A 122 -1.08 12.00 9.44
CA GLN A 122 -0.72 11.56 10.79
C GLN A 122 -0.41 12.74 11.71
N ARG A 123 0.27 13.77 11.19
CA ARG A 123 0.53 15.01 11.92
C ARG A 123 -0.76 15.73 12.29
N GLN A 124 -1.69 15.88 11.34
CA GLN A 124 -3.01 16.44 11.56
C GLN A 124 -3.79 15.63 12.61
N PHE A 125 -3.81 14.30 12.48
CA PHE A 125 -4.48 13.43 13.43
C PHE A 125 -3.88 13.56 14.84
N TRP A 126 -2.56 13.66 14.96
CA TRP A 126 -1.88 13.88 16.23
C TRP A 126 -2.23 15.23 16.87
N LEU A 127 -2.29 16.30 16.07
CA LEU A 127 -2.70 17.64 16.54
C LEU A 127 -4.15 17.69 17.03
N MET A 128 -5.03 16.86 16.46
CA MET A 128 -6.42 16.75 16.89
C MET A 128 -6.57 15.93 18.19
N THR A 129 -5.72 14.92 18.39
CA THR A 129 -5.90 13.92 19.46
C THR A 129 -5.04 14.18 20.68
N TYR A 130 -3.74 14.41 20.51
CA TYR A 130 -2.74 14.44 21.56
C TYR A 130 -2.25 15.85 21.92
N ALA A 131 -2.33 16.81 20.99
CA ALA A 131 -1.84 18.17 21.24
C ALA A 131 -2.63 18.88 22.36
N LYS A 132 -1.94 19.77 23.07
CA LYS A 132 -2.48 20.60 24.14
C LYS A 132 -2.17 22.07 23.83
N PRO A 133 -3.18 22.91 23.52
CA PRO A 133 -4.60 22.62 23.34
C PRO A 133 -4.89 21.80 22.08
N LYS A 134 -5.97 21.01 22.09
CA LYS A 134 -6.44 20.26 20.92
C LYS A 134 -6.86 21.22 19.82
N ARG A 135 -6.44 20.94 18.59
CA ARG A 135 -6.80 21.76 17.42
C ARG A 135 -8.09 21.25 16.77
N THR A 136 -8.86 22.17 16.20
CA THR A 136 -9.96 21.81 15.29
C THR A 136 -9.38 21.16 14.03
N GLU A 137 -10.18 20.37 13.31
CA GLU A 137 -9.74 19.67 12.10
C GLU A 137 -9.09 20.63 11.09
N GLU A 138 -9.70 21.80 10.87
CA GLU A 138 -9.23 22.81 9.92
C GLU A 138 -7.91 23.48 10.35
N ASN A 139 -7.79 23.81 11.64
CA ASN A 139 -6.57 24.43 12.16
C ASN A 139 -5.42 23.40 12.17
N ALA A 140 -5.71 22.14 12.52
CA ALA A 140 -4.74 21.06 12.45
C ALA A 140 -4.28 20.80 10.99
N TYR A 141 -5.21 20.90 10.03
CA TYR A 141 -4.91 20.72 8.61
C TYR A 141 -4.00 21.83 8.09
N THR A 142 -4.35 23.09 8.34
CA THR A 142 -3.56 24.25 7.89
C THR A 142 -2.16 24.27 8.52
N GLU A 143 -2.04 23.93 9.80
CA GLU A 143 -0.76 23.80 10.51
C GLU A 143 0.11 22.69 9.89
N ALA A 144 -0.43 21.48 9.74
CA ALA A 144 0.30 20.36 9.12
C ALA A 144 0.69 20.65 7.65
N LEU A 145 -0.17 21.34 6.89
CA LEU A 145 0.13 21.74 5.52
C LEU A 145 1.24 22.79 5.46
N SER A 146 1.23 23.79 6.35
CA SER A 146 2.31 24.78 6.38
C SER A 146 3.66 24.14 6.67
N GLU A 147 3.73 23.23 7.64
CA GLU A 147 4.93 22.44 7.94
C GLU A 147 5.37 21.64 6.70
N PHE A 148 4.41 21.03 6.00
CA PHE A 148 4.67 20.23 4.79
C PHE A 148 5.20 21.08 3.63
N TYR A 149 4.61 22.25 3.38
CA TYR A 149 5.06 23.14 2.30
C TYR A 149 6.46 23.67 2.55
N VAL A 150 6.77 24.05 3.79
CA VAL A 150 8.13 24.47 4.16
C VAL A 150 9.11 23.33 3.92
N ALA A 151 8.79 22.12 4.36
CA ALA A 151 9.63 20.94 4.14
C ALA A 151 9.84 20.63 2.65
N ARG A 152 8.78 20.71 1.84
CA ARG A 152 8.86 20.51 0.38
C ARG A 152 9.68 21.58 -0.33
N ALA A 153 9.50 22.84 0.04
CA ALA A 153 10.28 23.94 -0.51
C ALA A 153 11.77 23.76 -0.17
N GLN A 154 12.06 23.35 1.06
CA GLN A 154 13.43 23.05 1.49
C GLN A 154 14.05 21.89 0.68
N GLU A 155 13.33 20.78 0.48
CA GLU A 155 13.80 19.67 -0.37
C GLU A 155 14.13 20.15 -1.79
N GLN A 156 13.26 20.98 -2.39
CA GLN A 156 13.47 21.49 -3.74
C GLN A 156 14.66 22.44 -3.83
N ILE A 157 14.79 23.37 -2.88
CA ILE A 157 15.94 24.29 -2.82
C ILE A 157 17.24 23.51 -2.66
N LEU A 158 17.26 22.51 -1.76
CA LEU A 158 18.45 21.68 -1.56
C LEU A 158 18.88 20.97 -2.85
N GLN A 159 17.93 20.43 -3.62
CA GLN A 159 18.25 19.79 -4.89
C GLN A 159 18.83 20.78 -5.91
N ILE A 160 18.21 21.95 -6.06
CA ILE A 160 18.67 23.00 -6.98
C ILE A 160 20.07 23.46 -6.60
N VAL A 161 20.28 23.82 -5.33
CA VAL A 161 21.57 24.30 -4.84
C VAL A 161 22.65 23.21 -5.01
N SER A 162 22.34 21.96 -4.70
CA SER A 162 23.29 20.84 -4.87
C SER A 162 23.70 20.66 -6.33
N GLU A 163 22.76 20.80 -7.27
CA GLU A 163 23.06 20.72 -8.70
C GLU A 163 23.92 21.90 -9.16
N ASP A 164 23.62 23.12 -8.70
CA ASP A 164 24.34 24.33 -9.07
C ASP A 164 25.77 24.32 -8.53
N GLU A 165 25.95 23.97 -7.26
CA GLU A 165 27.26 23.79 -6.64
C GLU A 165 28.08 22.74 -7.39
N ALA A 166 27.48 21.59 -7.73
CA ALA A 166 28.15 20.56 -8.50
C ALA A 166 28.64 21.07 -9.87
N LYS A 167 27.82 21.84 -10.59
CA LYS A 167 28.22 22.46 -11.88
C LYS A 167 29.34 23.46 -11.70
N MET A 168 29.26 24.32 -10.67
CA MET A 168 30.30 25.30 -10.35
C MET A 168 31.64 24.61 -10.05
N HIS A 169 31.62 23.44 -9.41
CA HIS A 169 32.79 22.62 -9.14
C HIS A 169 33.21 21.72 -10.33
N GLY A 170 32.62 21.90 -11.51
CA GLY A 170 33.03 21.24 -12.75
C GLY A 170 32.42 19.85 -12.97
N ALA A 171 31.39 19.46 -12.20
CA ALA A 171 30.63 18.25 -12.49
C ALA A 171 29.94 18.36 -13.85
N LYS A 172 30.03 17.30 -14.65
CA LYS A 172 29.34 17.17 -15.93
C LYS A 172 28.22 16.15 -15.78
N PHE A 173 26.99 16.58 -15.99
CA PHE A 173 25.83 15.70 -15.98
C PHE A 173 25.59 15.13 -17.38
N ASP A 174 25.04 13.93 -17.41
CA ASP A 174 24.46 13.35 -18.62
C ASP A 174 23.17 14.11 -19.01
N LYS A 175 22.47 13.58 -20.01
CA LYS A 175 21.21 14.15 -20.52
C LYS A 175 20.21 14.39 -19.39
N SER A 176 19.63 15.58 -19.38
CA SER A 176 18.56 15.92 -18.46
C SER A 176 17.31 15.04 -18.70
N HIS A 177 16.45 14.92 -17.69
CA HIS A 177 15.19 14.19 -17.84
C HIS A 177 14.32 14.76 -18.97
N ILE A 178 14.37 16.09 -19.17
CA ILE A 178 13.67 16.79 -20.25
C ILE A 178 14.22 16.34 -21.62
N GLU A 179 15.54 16.29 -21.79
CA GLU A 179 16.15 15.80 -23.03
C GLU A 179 15.78 14.34 -23.31
N ILE A 180 15.77 13.48 -22.29
CA ILE A 180 15.35 12.09 -22.42
C ILE A 180 13.88 12.00 -22.88
N SER A 181 12.99 12.85 -22.34
CA SER A 181 11.59 12.93 -22.77
C SER A 181 11.48 13.35 -24.23
N VAL A 182 12.13 14.46 -24.61
CA VAL A 182 12.12 14.99 -25.98
C VAL A 182 12.64 13.94 -26.97
N MET A 183 13.71 13.22 -26.62
CA MET A 183 14.22 12.12 -27.45
C MET A 183 13.19 11.00 -27.63
N SER A 184 12.50 10.64 -26.56
CA SER A 184 11.46 9.60 -26.57
C SER A 184 10.25 10.01 -27.41
N GLU A 185 9.79 11.25 -27.24
CA GLU A 185 8.73 11.86 -28.04
C GLU A 185 9.08 11.89 -29.52
N GLN A 186 10.32 12.29 -29.86
CA GLN A 186 10.80 12.32 -31.22
C GLN A 186 10.81 10.93 -31.87
N ASN A 187 11.13 9.88 -31.11
CA ASN A 187 11.05 8.50 -31.60
C ASN A 187 9.60 8.09 -31.90
N ILE A 188 8.67 8.45 -31.02
CA ILE A 188 7.23 8.19 -31.22
C ILE A 188 6.71 8.96 -32.43
N LEU A 189 7.06 10.23 -32.59
CA LEU A 189 6.65 11.06 -33.74
C LEU A 189 7.15 10.50 -35.07
N LYS A 190 8.37 9.94 -35.11
CA LYS A 190 8.89 9.25 -36.31
C LYS A 190 8.03 8.04 -36.66
N ILE A 191 7.63 7.24 -35.67
CA ILE A 191 6.74 6.08 -35.87
C ILE A 191 5.37 6.53 -36.37
N TRP A 192 4.80 7.55 -35.72
CA TRP A 192 3.51 8.12 -36.12
C TRP A 192 3.55 8.65 -37.55
N ARG A 193 4.60 9.41 -37.93
CA ARG A 193 4.75 9.97 -39.27
C ARG A 193 4.75 8.89 -40.34
N LYS A 194 5.47 7.78 -40.14
CA LYS A 194 5.47 6.64 -41.06
C LYS A 194 4.07 6.05 -41.23
N LYS A 195 3.36 5.82 -40.12
CA LYS A 195 1.99 5.28 -40.13
C LYS A 195 1.01 6.22 -40.84
N ALA A 196 1.06 7.52 -40.53
CA ALA A 196 0.23 8.53 -41.14
C ALA A 196 0.47 8.62 -42.65
N THR A 197 1.73 8.66 -43.10
CA THR A 197 2.04 8.68 -44.54
C THR A 197 1.54 7.43 -45.27
N PHE A 198 1.67 6.26 -44.63
CA PHE A 198 1.17 5.00 -45.19
C PHE A 198 -0.37 5.00 -45.29
N GLN A 199 -1.06 5.48 -44.26
CA GLN A 199 -2.52 5.60 -44.27
C GLN A 199 -3.00 6.60 -45.33
N SER A 200 -2.36 7.76 -45.46
CA SER A 200 -2.68 8.74 -46.51
C SER A 200 -2.47 8.16 -47.91
N TYR A 201 -1.43 7.34 -48.10
CA TYR A 201 -1.20 6.64 -49.37
C TYR A 201 -2.31 5.62 -49.68
N LEU A 202 -2.71 4.81 -48.70
CA LEU A 202 -3.83 3.88 -48.87
C LEU A 202 -5.14 4.59 -49.18
N GLN A 203 -5.39 5.73 -48.55
CA GLN A 203 -6.61 6.52 -48.79
C GLN A 203 -6.65 7.12 -50.20
N LYS A 204 -5.51 7.52 -50.77
CA LYS A 204 -5.43 8.02 -52.15
C LYS A 204 -5.61 6.92 -53.22
N LYS A 205 -5.40 5.66 -52.85
CA LYS A 205 -5.55 4.50 -53.76
C LYS A 205 -6.98 3.96 -53.82
N ARG A 206 -7.84 4.37 -52.88
CA ARG A 206 -9.28 4.12 -52.93
C ARG A 206 -9.96 5.19 -53.76
#